data_AF-A0A0G1LML3-F1
#
_entry.id   AF-A0A0G1LML3-F1
#
_cell.length_a   1.000
_cell.length_b   1.000
_cell.length_c   1.000
_cell.angle_alpha   90.00
_cell.angle_beta   90.00
_cell.angle_gamma   90.00
#
_symmetry.space_group_name_H-M   'P 1'
#
loop_
_entity.id
_entity.type
_entity.pdbx_description
1 polymer ?
#
loop_
_entity_poly.entity_id
_entity_poly.type
_entity_poly.pdbx_seq_one_letter_code
_entity_poly.pdbx_strand_id
1 'polypeptide(L)'
;MDLLLWLIFGALTGWLASIFMHTDYAQGTLMDIILGILGSFIGGLIMSFFGQPGVTGFNLYSVVVAVIGAMVLIWIGRRVH
;
A
#
# COMPACT_ATOMS: atom_id res chain seq x y z
N MET A 1 11.63 -11.90 9.00
CA MET A 1 11.32 -11.37 7.66
C MET A 1 12.43 -10.43 7.31
N ASP A 2 13.27 -10.78 6.34
CA ASP A 2 14.39 -9.94 5.93
C ASP A 2 13.88 -8.55 5.56
N LEU A 3 14.44 -7.52 6.19
CA LEU A 3 14.01 -6.12 6.03
C LEU A 3 13.96 -5.69 4.55
N LEU A 4 14.79 -6.34 3.72
CA LEU A 4 14.84 -6.21 2.28
C LEU A 4 13.55 -6.64 1.57
N LEU A 5 12.93 -7.76 1.97
CA LEU A 5 11.68 -8.25 1.39
C LEU A 5 10.52 -7.30 1.67
N TRP A 6 10.49 -6.69 2.85
CA TRP A 6 9.44 -5.74 3.21
C TRP A 6 9.58 -4.42 2.45
N LEU A 7 10.82 -4.01 2.18
CA LEU A 7 11.11 -2.82 1.36
C LEU A 7 10.72 -3.05 -0.11
N ILE A 8 11.01 -4.23 -0.66
CA ILE A 8 10.56 -4.63 -2.00
C ILE A 8 9.03 -4.73 -2.05
N PHE A 9 8.40 -5.34 -1.03
CA PHE A 9 6.94 -5.42 -0.94
C PHE A 9 6.28 -4.04 -0.92
N GLY A 10 6.81 -3.13 -0.09
CA GLY A 10 6.35 -1.75 0.01
C GLY A 10 6.50 -1.01 -1.30
N ALA A 11 7.67 -1.12 -1.94
CA ALA A 11 7.90 -0.53 -3.26
C ALA A 11 6.86 -1.02 -4.29
N LEU A 12 6.63 -2.33 -4.34
CA LEU A 12 5.80 -2.98 -5.34
C LEU A 12 4.30 -2.65 -5.13
N THR A 13 3.83 -2.66 -3.89
CA THR A 13 2.43 -2.34 -3.54
C THR A 13 2.13 -0.85 -3.68
N GLY A 14 3.04 0.03 -3.24
CA GLY A 14 2.88 1.46 -3.39
C GLY A 14 2.92 1.91 -4.85
N TRP A 15 3.83 1.35 -5.65
CA TRP A 15 3.92 1.63 -7.07
C TRP A 15 2.67 1.16 -7.84
N LEU A 16 2.16 -0.04 -7.52
CA LEU A 16 0.88 -0.50 -8.07
C LEU A 16 -0.25 0.49 -7.74
N ALA A 17 -0.33 0.93 -6.49
CA ALA A 17 -1.33 1.90 -6.05
C ALA A 17 -1.19 3.25 -6.76
N SER A 18 0.04 3.73 -7.00
CA SER A 18 0.30 5.00 -7.68
C SER A 18 -0.07 4.94 -9.17
N ILE A 19 0.14 3.81 -9.84
CA ILE A 19 -0.37 3.58 -11.19
C ILE A 19 -1.89 3.64 -11.23
N PHE A 20 -2.58 2.92 -10.32
CA PHE A 20 -4.05 2.94 -10.28
C PHE A 20 -4.63 4.33 -9.97
N MET A 21 -3.90 5.14 -9.20
CA MET A 21 -4.30 6.50 -8.85
C MET A 21 -3.80 7.56 -9.83
N HIS A 22 -3.04 7.19 -10.87
CA HIS A 22 -2.37 8.09 -11.80
C HIS A 22 -1.53 9.17 -11.07
N THR A 23 -0.79 8.75 -10.04
CA THR A 23 0.16 9.60 -9.27
C THR A 23 1.62 9.22 -9.49
N ASP A 24 1.89 8.21 -10.31
CA ASP A 24 3.21 7.65 -10.59
C ASP A 24 4.26 8.72 -11.00
N TYR A 25 3.86 9.72 -11.79
CA TYR A 25 4.75 10.80 -12.22
C TYR A 25 5.14 11.80 -11.13
N ALA A 26 4.32 11.94 -10.08
CA ALA A 26 4.52 12.95 -9.02
C ALA A 26 5.03 12.37 -7.70
N GLN A 27 4.76 11.08 -7.46
CA GLN A 27 4.95 10.44 -6.16
C GLN A 27 6.39 9.94 -5.97
N GLY A 28 7.00 9.40 -7.02
CA GLY A 28 8.38 8.87 -6.97
C GLY A 28 8.52 7.60 -6.13
N THR A 29 9.58 6.83 -6.37
CA THR A 29 9.78 5.49 -5.80
C THR A 29 9.90 5.47 -4.27
N LEU A 30 10.45 6.52 -3.66
CA LEU A 30 10.57 6.61 -2.20
C LEU A 30 9.19 6.76 -1.54
N MET A 31 8.31 7.59 -2.11
CA MET A 31 6.97 7.78 -1.57
C MET A 31 6.12 6.52 -1.78
N ASP A 32 6.29 5.84 -2.92
CA ASP A 32 5.65 4.54 -3.17
C ASP A 32 6.01 3.53 -2.07
N ILE A 33 7.29 3.42 -1.69
CA ILE A 33 7.71 2.53 -0.59
C ILE A 33 7.01 2.91 0.72
N ILE A 34 7.01 4.19 1.07
CA ILE A 34 6.40 4.68 2.31
C ILE A 34 4.89 4.40 2.31
N LEU A 35 4.21 4.69 1.21
CA LEU A 35 2.77 4.50 1.06
C LEU A 35 2.39 3.03 0.97
N GLY A 36 3.21 2.17 0.38
CA GLY A 36 2.99 0.73 0.39
C GLY A 36 3.12 0.15 1.80
N ILE A 37 4.13 0.60 2.56
CA ILE A 37 4.31 0.21 3.96
C ILE A 37 3.11 0.69 4.80
N LEU A 38 2.79 1.99 4.80
CA LEU A 38 1.67 2.55 5.57
C LEU A 38 0.32 2.00 5.09
N GLY A 39 0.19 1.77 3.79
CA GLY A 39 -0.97 1.17 3.14
C GLY A 39 -1.20 -0.25 3.59
N SER A 40 -0.16 -1.03 3.88
CA SER A 40 -0.30 -2.38 4.43
C SER A 40 -0.99 -2.37 5.82
N PHE A 41 -0.72 -1.37 6.65
CA PHE A 41 -1.39 -1.21 7.95
C PHE A 41 -2.84 -0.76 7.78
N ILE A 42 -3.10 0.24 6.95
CA ILE A 42 -4.46 0.76 6.72
C ILE A 42 -5.34 -0.26 6.00
N GLY A 43 -4.81 -0.92 4.96
CA GLY A 43 -5.49 -2.01 4.28
C GLY A 43 -5.82 -3.15 5.23
N GLY A 44 -4.88 -3.52 6.11
CA GLY A 44 -5.11 -4.52 7.16
C GLY A 44 -6.23 -4.12 8.11
N LEU A 45 -6.28 -2.85 8.52
CA LEU A 45 -7.38 -2.33 9.35
C LEU A 45 -8.71 -2.42 8.60
N ILE A 46 -8.77 -1.97 7.34
CA ILE A 46 -9.97 -2.03 6.51
C ILE A 46 -10.50 -3.47 6.43
N MET A 47 -9.65 -4.44 6.09
CA MET A 47 -10.07 -5.84 6.02
C MET A 47 -10.53 -6.39 7.38
N SER A 48 -9.86 -6.00 8.47
CA SER A 48 -10.27 -6.38 9.81
C SER A 48 -11.66 -5.85 10.17
N PHE A 49 -12.04 -4.66 9.70
CA PHE A 49 -13.41 -4.15 9.87
C PHE A 49 -14.45 -4.99 9.12
N PHE A 50 -14.07 -5.60 7.98
CA PHE A 50 -14.90 -6.53 7.23
C PHE A 50 -14.86 -7.97 7.77
N GLY A 51 -14.19 -8.22 8.91
CA GLY A 51 -14.03 -9.56 9.48
C GLY A 51 -13.11 -10.47 8.65
N GLN A 52 -12.32 -9.90 7.75
CA GLN A 52 -11.34 -10.61 6.93
C GLN A 52 -9.93 -10.43 7.51
N PRO A 53 -9.03 -11.41 7.31
CA PRO A 53 -7.64 -11.26 7.72
C PRO A 53 -6.99 -10.07 7.00
N GLY A 54 -6.10 -9.34 7.69
CA GLY A 54 -5.32 -8.25 7.10
C GLY A 54 -4.12 -8.75 6.28
N VAL A 55 -3.04 -7.97 6.26
CA VAL A 55 -1.77 -8.39 5.67
C VAL A 55 -1.14 -9.49 6.53
N THR A 56 -1.13 -10.71 6.03
CA THR A 56 -0.64 -11.91 6.75
C THR A 56 0.75 -12.35 6.32
N GLY A 57 1.30 -11.76 5.26
CA GLY A 57 2.66 -12.04 4.78
C GLY A 57 2.85 -11.69 3.31
N PHE A 58 3.85 -12.28 2.66
CA PHE A 58 4.12 -12.08 1.24
C PHE A 58 3.23 -13.01 0.39
N ASN A 59 1.94 -12.69 0.31
CA ASN A 59 0.97 -13.41 -0.51
C ASN A 59 0.16 -12.45 -1.38
N LEU A 60 -0.42 -12.96 -2.47
CA LEU A 60 -1.23 -12.17 -3.41
C LEU A 60 -2.36 -11.40 -2.71
N TYR A 61 -2.99 -12.02 -1.72
CA TYR A 61 -4.03 -11.39 -0.91
C TYR A 61 -3.52 -10.15 -0.18
N SER A 62 -2.39 -10.25 0.50
CA SER A 62 -1.76 -9.14 1.23
C SER A 62 -1.30 -8.03 0.31
N VAL A 63 -0.83 -8.37 -0.90
CA VAL A 63 -0.50 -7.38 -1.93
C VAL A 63 -1.75 -6.57 -2.28
N VAL A 64 -2.87 -7.23 -2.57
CA VAL A 64 -4.14 -6.56 -2.91
C VAL A 64 -4.61 -5.68 -1.74
N VAL A 65 -4.59 -6.19 -0.53
CA VAL A 65 -4.99 -5.45 0.68
C VAL A 65 -4.10 -4.23 0.90
N ALA A 66 -2.78 -4.37 0.77
CA ALA A 66 -1.83 -3.28 0.90
C ALA A 66 -1.99 -2.22 -0.21
N VAL A 67 -2.24 -2.64 -1.45
CA VAL A 67 -2.54 -1.74 -2.57
C VAL A 67 -3.81 -0.95 -2.29
N ILE A 68 -4.89 -1.59 -1.81
CA ILE A 68 -6.14 -0.90 -1.44
C ILE A 68 -5.87 0.13 -0.34
N GLY A 69 -5.13 -0.24 0.70
CA GLY A 69 -4.78 0.71 1.77
C GLY A 69 -3.89 1.87 1.29
N ALA A 70 -2.94 1.61 0.39
CA ALA A 70 -2.11 2.63 -0.22
C ALA A 70 -2.92 3.57 -1.13
N MET A 71 -3.87 3.03 -1.90
CA MET A 71 -4.82 3.82 -2.71
C MET A 71 -5.62 4.78 -1.82
N VAL A 72 -6.10 4.32 -0.65
CA VAL A 72 -6.81 5.19 0.30
C VAL A 72 -5.90 6.31 0.80
N LEU A 73 -4.64 6.02 1.15
CA LEU A 73 -3.67 7.04 1.55
C LEU A 73 -3.40 8.07 0.46
N ILE A 74 -3.17 7.62 -0.78
CA ILE A 74 -2.95 8.49 -1.93
C ILE A 74 -4.16 9.40 -2.14
N TRP A 75 -5.37 8.83 -2.06
CA TRP A 75 -6.60 9.58 -2.20
C TRP A 75 -6.76 10.65 -1.12
N ILE A 76 -6.47 10.33 0.14
CA ILE A 76 -6.49 11.31 1.23
C ILE A 76 -5.43 12.39 0.99
N GLY A 77 -4.20 12.02 0.63
CA GLY A 77 -3.13 12.97 0.31
C GLY A 77 -3.52 13.95 -0.80
N ARG A 78 -4.20 13.45 -1.85
CA ARG A 78 -4.74 14.27 -2.96
C ARG A 78 -5.92 15.15 -2.53
N ARG A 79 -6.65 14.81 -1.46
CA ARG A 79 -7.78 15.62 -0.96
C ARG A 79 -7.34 16.74 -0.02
N VAL A 80 -6.20 16.57 0.65
CA VAL A 80 -5.66 17.54 1.62
C VAL A 80 -4.88 18.66 0.91
N HIS A 81 -4.39 18.41 -0.31
CA HIS A 81 -3.69 19.37 -1.17
C HIS A 81 -4.55 19.76 -2.38
#